data_AF-A0AAX6IBZ3-F1
#
_entry.id   AF-A0AAX6IBZ3-F1
#
_cell.length_a   1.000
_cell.length_b   1.000
_cell.length_c   1.000
_cell.angle_alpha   90.00
_cell.angle_beta   90.00
_cell.angle_gamma   90.00
#
_symmetry.space_group_name_H-M   'P 1'
#
loop_
_entity.id
_entity.type
_entity.pdbx_description
1 polymer ?
#
loop_
_entity_poly.entity_id
_entity_poly.type
_entity_poly.pdbx_seq_one_letter_code
_entity_poly.pdbx_strand_id
1 'polypeptide(L)'
;MTYFLGDDPSCVDFLDNVVCYFFSEKAYIVSCYLSVPSFPADDQSKKRARDQTTDTSLSLLRLTEDTLILMCVLARHQPMWGKRMKEMDSELRERSIHLLAFTSRAVQRSGESPIKSAPFFCPPRLKEEVELNERPSPFNSKHGWFALCALRQSTKTKFSVTQERGSSLVIKDQTGGNADLINHTLFSDTVAIQMYRIAFLLLKFLCMQAKAAVKRAEELEFIDLAHFPELPMPEILHGLQDQAIAIITEVCNSNRQKPMQPEMQGICFLLLQILEKSLYLELCVSQSCGIRPVLGRVEDFSKEIKLMVPAVEQHSRFKESLRSLRQIVEQLYPGLLQTCSLI
;
A
#
# COMPACT_ATOMS: atom_id res chain seq x y z
N MET A 1 14.50 14.44 12.19
CA MET A 1 15.87 14.86 12.55
C MET A 1 16.79 13.67 12.33
N THR A 2 17.15 13.37 11.08
CA THR A 2 18.13 12.33 10.70
C THR A 2 18.65 12.66 9.30
N TYR A 3 19.43 13.74 9.23
CA TYR A 3 20.48 13.90 8.23
C TYR A 3 21.79 13.80 9.01
N PHE A 4 22.81 13.21 8.38
CA PHE A 4 24.10 12.79 8.94
C PHE A 4 24.07 11.44 9.66
N LEU A 5 24.54 10.41 8.95
CA LEU A 5 25.68 9.60 9.38
C LEU A 5 26.26 8.99 8.09
N GLY A 6 27.40 9.55 7.68
CA GLY A 6 28.26 8.94 6.67
C GLY A 6 28.96 7.71 7.24
N ASP A 7 29.60 6.95 6.35
CA ASP A 7 30.33 5.70 6.59
C ASP A 7 31.52 5.86 7.56
N ASP A 8 31.26 6.22 8.80
CA ASP A 8 32.25 6.28 9.87
C ASP A 8 32.35 4.89 10.53
N PRO A 9 33.53 4.23 10.57
CA PRO A 9 33.69 2.88 11.11
C PRO A 9 33.27 2.76 12.58
N SER A 10 33.34 3.86 13.36
CA SER A 10 32.83 3.90 14.74
C SER A 10 31.30 3.85 14.83
N CYS A 11 30.60 4.36 13.81
CA CYS A 11 29.14 4.28 13.70
C CYS A 11 28.69 2.85 13.37
N VAL A 12 29.50 2.08 12.65
CA VAL A 12 29.17 0.70 12.25
C VAL A 12 29.10 -0.23 13.46
N ASP A 13 30.07 -0.15 14.39
CA ASP A 13 30.09 -0.96 15.61
C ASP A 13 28.98 -0.58 16.61
N PHE A 14 28.64 0.71 16.70
CA PHE A 14 27.50 1.17 17.51
C PHE A 14 26.17 0.70 16.90
N LEU A 15 26.00 0.83 15.58
CA LEU A 15 24.82 0.31 14.87
C LEU A 15 24.70 -1.21 15.08
N ASP A 16 25.80 -1.96 15.00
CA ASP A 16 25.82 -3.43 15.17
C ASP A 16 25.26 -3.85 16.53
N ASN A 17 25.69 -3.19 17.61
CA ASN A 17 25.16 -3.44 18.96
C ASN A 17 23.69 -3.04 19.11
N VAL A 18 23.28 -1.89 18.54
CA VAL A 18 21.89 -1.42 18.62
C VAL A 18 20.95 -2.33 17.82
N VAL A 19 21.36 -2.81 16.64
CA VAL A 19 20.58 -3.75 15.82
C VAL A 19 20.40 -5.08 16.55
N CYS A 20 21.48 -5.63 17.11
CA CYS A 20 21.44 -6.88 17.86
C CYS A 20 20.54 -6.77 19.08
N TYR A 21 20.66 -5.70 19.87
CA TYR A 21 19.83 -5.48 21.05
C TYR A 21 18.35 -5.25 20.67
N PHE A 22 18.10 -4.44 19.65
CA PHE A 22 16.75 -4.13 19.21
C PHE A 22 16.00 -5.38 18.74
N PHE A 23 16.60 -6.21 17.88
CA PHE A 23 15.91 -7.40 17.40
C PHE A 23 15.90 -8.53 18.42
N SER A 24 16.94 -8.73 19.24
CA SER A 24 16.89 -9.74 20.30
C SER A 24 15.80 -9.44 21.35
N GLU A 25 15.60 -8.18 21.72
CA GLU A 25 14.57 -7.83 22.71
C GLU A 25 13.19 -7.52 22.11
N LYS A 26 13.14 -6.94 20.91
CA LYS A 26 11.91 -6.37 20.33
C LYS A 26 11.44 -7.10 19.08
N ALA A 27 12.05 -8.23 18.70
CA ALA A 27 11.61 -9.11 17.61
C ALA A 27 10.10 -9.33 17.61
N TYR A 28 9.57 -9.77 18.76
CA TYR A 28 8.15 -10.05 18.93
C TYR A 28 7.28 -8.81 18.67
N ILE A 29 7.72 -7.64 19.12
CA ILE A 29 7.01 -6.36 18.96
C ILE A 29 6.99 -5.92 17.49
N VAL A 30 8.12 -6.02 16.79
CA VAL A 30 8.18 -5.80 15.33
C VAL A 30 7.20 -6.75 14.63
N SER A 31 7.22 -8.01 15.02
CA SER A 31 6.31 -9.02 14.50
C SER A 31 4.84 -8.65 14.72
N CYS A 32 4.48 -8.15 15.91
CA CYS A 32 3.13 -7.70 16.23
C CYS A 32 2.69 -6.53 15.35
N TYR A 33 3.55 -5.55 15.08
CA TYR A 33 3.19 -4.41 14.23
C TYR A 33 3.14 -4.72 12.73
N LEU A 34 3.78 -5.80 12.30
CA LEU A 34 3.65 -6.35 10.95
C LEU A 34 2.46 -7.30 10.80
N SER A 35 1.77 -7.63 11.89
CA SER A 35 0.58 -8.49 11.83
C SER A 35 -0.56 -7.74 11.15
N VAL A 36 -1.29 -8.44 10.29
CA VAL A 36 -2.38 -7.85 9.49
C VAL A 36 -3.46 -7.30 10.42
N PRO A 37 -3.98 -6.08 10.17
CA PRO A 37 -5.16 -5.57 10.86
C PRO A 37 -6.32 -6.57 10.81
N SER A 38 -6.78 -7.05 11.98
CA SER A 38 -7.84 -8.06 12.05
C SER A 38 -9.18 -7.46 11.59
N PHE A 39 -9.85 -8.13 10.65
CA PHE A 39 -11.24 -7.81 10.31
C PHE A 39 -12.18 -8.32 11.41
N PRO A 40 -13.22 -7.57 11.80
CA PRO A 40 -14.22 -8.09 12.73
C PRO A 40 -15.02 -9.20 12.02
N ALA A 41 -14.77 -10.45 12.39
CA ALA A 41 -15.57 -11.57 11.91
C ALA A 41 -16.92 -11.59 12.64
N ASP A 42 -18.03 -11.60 11.89
CA ASP A 42 -19.35 -11.91 12.42
C ASP A 42 -19.45 -13.43 12.59
N ASP A 43 -18.91 -13.94 13.69
CA ASP A 43 -19.02 -15.36 14.02
C ASP A 43 -19.83 -15.53 15.31
N GLN A 44 -21.13 -15.79 15.14
CA GLN A 44 -22.04 -16.17 16.21
C GLN A 44 -21.79 -17.58 16.75
N SER A 45 -20.69 -18.26 16.41
CA SER A 45 -20.50 -19.65 16.82
C SER A 45 -19.07 -20.01 17.24
N LYS A 46 -18.72 -19.65 18.48
CA LYS A 46 -18.16 -20.56 19.52
C LYS A 46 -17.43 -19.78 20.61
N LYS A 47 -17.85 -20.01 21.85
CA LYS A 47 -17.12 -19.63 23.06
C LYS A 47 -15.77 -20.36 23.13
N ARG A 48 -14.67 -19.70 22.75
CA ARG A 48 -13.32 -19.96 23.27
C ARG A 48 -12.50 -18.67 23.12
N ALA A 49 -11.79 -18.32 24.21
CA ALA A 49 -10.83 -17.22 24.36
C ALA A 49 -11.10 -15.98 23.50
N ARG A 50 -11.75 -15.00 24.12
CA ARG A 50 -11.96 -13.65 23.61
C ARG A 50 -10.60 -12.94 23.49
N ASP A 51 -9.81 -13.30 22.49
CA ASP A 51 -8.72 -12.45 22.03
C ASP A 51 -9.35 -11.15 21.57
N GLN A 52 -8.97 -10.07 22.24
CA GLN A 52 -9.54 -8.75 22.07
C GLN A 52 -9.50 -8.40 20.59
N THR A 53 -10.67 -8.14 20.01
CA THR A 53 -10.83 -7.49 18.71
C THR A 53 -10.10 -6.16 18.78
N THR A 54 -8.84 -6.13 18.35
CA THR A 54 -8.03 -4.92 18.37
C THR A 54 -8.51 -4.05 17.21
N ASP A 55 -9.48 -3.18 17.48
CA ASP A 55 -9.90 -2.14 16.55
C ASP A 55 -8.65 -1.41 16.05
N THR A 56 -8.43 -1.38 14.74
CA THR A 56 -7.26 -0.71 14.15
C THR A 56 -7.39 0.79 14.37
N SER A 57 -6.32 1.45 14.82
CA SER A 57 -6.28 2.90 15.03
C SER A 57 -5.25 3.56 14.13
N LEU A 58 -5.42 4.85 13.86
CA LEU A 58 -4.43 5.63 13.11
C LEU A 58 -3.08 5.64 13.82
N SER A 59 -3.07 5.67 15.15
CA SER A 59 -1.84 5.56 15.96
C SER A 59 -1.11 4.23 15.74
N LEU A 60 -1.83 3.12 15.62
CA LEU A 60 -1.23 1.82 15.33
C LEU A 60 -0.62 1.79 13.93
N LEU A 61 -1.32 2.35 12.93
CA LEU A 61 -0.80 2.45 11.57
C LEU A 61 0.45 3.33 11.47
N ARG A 62 0.52 4.42 12.26
CA ARG A 62 1.74 5.25 12.36
C ARG A 62 2.90 4.50 12.99
N LEU A 63 2.62 3.73 14.04
CA LEU A 63 3.65 2.91 14.68
C LEU A 63 4.15 1.78 13.77
N THR A 64 3.27 1.19 12.95
CA THR A 64 3.66 0.27 11.87
C THR A 64 4.55 0.97 10.85
N GLU A 65 4.23 2.21 10.42
CA GLU A 65 5.11 3.00 9.54
C GLU A 65 6.49 3.21 10.18
N ASP A 66 6.56 3.69 11.42
CA ASP A 66 7.83 3.93 12.11
C ASP A 66 8.67 2.65 12.24
N THR A 67 8.03 1.52 12.54
CA THR A 67 8.66 0.20 12.61
C THR A 67 9.24 -0.21 11.25
N LEU A 68 8.49 0.01 10.17
CA LEU A 68 8.92 -0.28 8.80
C LEU A 68 10.04 0.65 8.33
N ILE A 69 10.06 1.92 8.75
CA ILE A 69 11.16 2.86 8.48
C ILE A 69 12.43 2.33 9.12
N LEU A 70 12.38 1.97 10.41
CA LEU A 70 13.52 1.41 11.12
C LEU A 70 14.01 0.14 10.43
N MET A 71 13.10 -0.79 10.11
CA MET A 71 13.44 -2.02 9.39
C MET A 71 14.13 -1.73 8.05
N CYS A 72 13.64 -0.74 7.29
CA CYS A 72 14.28 -0.31 6.04
C CYS A 72 15.68 0.29 6.24
N VAL A 73 15.89 1.06 7.30
CA VAL A 73 17.21 1.63 7.64
C VAL A 73 18.20 0.51 7.96
N LEU A 74 17.80 -0.45 8.79
CA LEU A 74 18.65 -1.57 9.19
C LEU A 74 18.97 -2.49 8.00
N ALA A 75 17.98 -2.77 7.15
CA ALA A 75 18.17 -3.60 5.96
C ALA A 75 19.10 -2.99 4.89
N ARG A 76 19.37 -1.67 4.92
CA ARG A 76 20.37 -1.06 4.01
C ARG A 76 21.78 -1.54 4.28
N HIS A 77 22.08 -1.93 5.52
CA HIS A 77 23.39 -2.42 5.92
C HIS A 77 23.46 -3.95 5.72
N GLN A 78 23.51 -4.36 4.44
CA GLN A 78 23.42 -5.75 3.99
C GLN A 78 24.37 -6.75 4.66
N PRO A 79 25.68 -6.44 4.89
CA PRO A 79 26.59 -7.39 5.55
C PRO A 79 26.20 -7.70 7.00
N MET A 80 25.62 -6.71 7.70
CA MET A 80 25.14 -6.84 9.07
C MET A 80 23.80 -7.58 9.10
N TRP A 81 22.87 -7.19 8.21
CA TRP A 81 21.59 -7.85 8.04
C TRP A 81 21.75 -9.35 7.75
N GLY A 82 22.52 -9.73 6.73
CA GLY A 82 22.68 -11.14 6.33
C GLY A 82 23.34 -12.04 7.38
N LYS A 83 24.25 -11.50 8.21
CA LYS A 83 24.91 -12.27 9.29
C LYS A 83 24.05 -12.41 10.53
N ARG A 84 23.31 -11.36 10.91
CA ARG A 84 22.63 -11.27 12.22
C ARG A 84 21.14 -11.52 12.15
N MET A 85 20.50 -11.34 10.99
CA MET A 85 19.06 -11.52 10.79
C MET A 85 18.70 -12.84 10.09
N LYS A 86 19.65 -13.76 9.88
CA LYS A 86 19.44 -14.97 9.06
C LYS A 86 18.21 -15.79 9.48
N GLU A 87 17.94 -15.90 10.78
CA GLU A 87 16.80 -16.67 11.31
C GLU A 87 15.47 -15.90 11.22
N MET A 88 15.50 -14.59 11.44
CA MET A 88 14.30 -13.74 11.47
C MET A 88 13.92 -13.16 10.11
N ASP A 89 14.86 -13.10 9.16
CA ASP A 89 14.67 -12.46 7.86
C ASP A 89 13.54 -13.11 7.07
N SER A 90 13.41 -14.44 7.13
CA SER A 90 12.33 -15.15 6.46
C SER A 90 10.97 -14.80 7.06
N GLU A 91 10.85 -14.80 8.38
CA GLU A 91 9.60 -14.47 9.06
C GLU A 91 9.20 -13.00 8.83
N LEU A 92 10.15 -12.08 8.89
CA LEU A 92 9.90 -10.66 8.61
C LEU A 92 9.45 -10.44 7.16
N ARG A 93 10.05 -11.18 6.21
CA ARG A 93 9.67 -11.15 4.80
C ARG A 93 8.27 -11.71 4.59
N GLU A 94 7.96 -12.87 5.15
CA GLU A 94 6.62 -13.49 5.08
C GLU A 94 5.55 -12.53 5.63
N ARG A 95 5.76 -11.98 6.83
CA ARG A 95 4.84 -11.00 7.44
C ARG A 95 4.72 -9.73 6.60
N SER A 96 5.82 -9.27 6.00
CA SER A 96 5.79 -8.12 5.09
C SER A 96 4.95 -8.42 3.84
N ILE A 97 5.05 -9.62 3.28
CA ILE A 97 4.22 -10.07 2.14
C ILE A 97 2.75 -10.16 2.54
N HIS A 98 2.44 -10.68 3.73
CA HIS A 98 1.07 -10.75 4.23
C HIS A 98 0.44 -9.37 4.45
N LEU A 99 1.18 -8.44 5.06
CA LEU A 99 0.71 -7.06 5.22
C LEU A 99 0.59 -6.36 3.87
N LEU A 100 1.49 -6.62 2.92
CA LEU A 100 1.40 -6.08 1.57
C LEU A 100 0.15 -6.61 0.85
N ALA A 101 -0.13 -7.91 0.96
CA ALA A 101 -1.33 -8.56 0.44
C ALA A 101 -2.61 -7.97 1.06
N PHE A 102 -2.57 -7.55 2.32
CA PHE A 102 -3.66 -6.79 2.91
C PHE A 102 -3.81 -5.41 2.25
N THR A 103 -2.72 -4.66 2.07
CA THR A 103 -2.76 -3.34 1.42
C THR A 103 -3.14 -3.38 -0.07
N SER A 104 -2.96 -4.50 -0.77
CA SER A 104 -3.33 -4.64 -2.18
C SER A 104 -4.82 -4.88 -2.42
N ARG A 105 -5.57 -5.32 -1.39
CA ARG A 105 -6.99 -5.72 -1.51
C ARG A 105 -7.99 -4.57 -1.68
N ALA A 106 -7.54 -3.32 -1.71
CA ALA A 106 -8.47 -2.20 -1.85
C ALA A 106 -9.15 -2.11 -3.22
N VAL A 107 -8.75 -2.97 -4.17
CA VAL A 107 -9.40 -3.20 -5.46
C VAL A 107 -10.34 -4.40 -5.35
N GLN A 108 -11.43 -4.31 -4.59
CA GLN A 108 -12.54 -5.24 -4.83
C GLN A 108 -13.31 -4.71 -6.05
N ARG A 109 -13.07 -5.37 -7.19
CA ARG A 109 -13.64 -5.06 -8.49
C ARG A 109 -15.16 -4.96 -8.39
N SER A 110 -15.73 -3.94 -9.05
CA SER A 110 -17.16 -3.60 -9.06
C SER A 110 -18.11 -4.66 -9.68
N GLY A 111 -17.70 -5.92 -9.78
CA GLY A 111 -18.46 -7.02 -10.41
C GLY A 111 -18.37 -8.39 -9.71
N GLU A 112 -17.54 -8.54 -8.67
CA GLU A 112 -17.55 -9.75 -7.84
C GLU A 112 -18.54 -9.55 -6.69
N SER A 113 -19.38 -10.56 -6.39
CA SER A 113 -20.28 -10.49 -5.23
C SER A 113 -19.47 -10.08 -4.01
N PRO A 114 -19.94 -9.17 -3.14
CA PRO A 114 -19.17 -8.74 -1.97
C PRO A 114 -18.87 -9.99 -1.15
N ILE A 115 -17.62 -10.47 -1.27
CA ILE A 115 -17.12 -11.51 -0.38
C ILE A 115 -17.34 -10.93 1.01
N LYS A 116 -17.95 -11.74 1.89
CA LYS A 116 -18.31 -11.40 3.27
C LYS A 116 -17.09 -11.08 4.15
N SER A 117 -16.04 -10.46 3.63
CA SER A 117 -14.96 -9.87 4.38
C SER A 117 -15.46 -8.55 4.96
N ALA A 118 -15.50 -8.46 6.29
CA ALA A 118 -15.86 -7.22 6.96
C ALA A 118 -14.93 -6.09 6.47
N PRO A 119 -15.44 -4.88 6.19
CA PRO A 119 -14.61 -3.77 5.73
C PRO A 119 -13.60 -3.35 6.80
N PHE A 120 -12.40 -2.97 6.37
CA PHE A 120 -11.39 -2.34 7.22
C PHE A 120 -12.01 -1.17 8.01
N PHE A 121 -11.77 -1.13 9.31
CA PHE A 121 -12.35 -0.13 10.21
C PHE A 121 -11.27 0.54 11.05
N CYS A 122 -11.14 1.86 10.89
CA CYS A 122 -10.24 2.71 11.65
C CYS A 122 -11.00 3.96 12.13
N PRO A 123 -11.63 3.93 13.32
CA PRO A 123 -12.41 5.06 13.81
C PRO A 123 -11.49 6.18 14.34
N PRO A 124 -11.90 7.46 14.24
CA PRO A 124 -11.23 8.53 14.96
C PRO A 124 -11.39 8.31 16.47
N ARG A 125 -10.29 8.42 17.22
CA ARG A 125 -10.22 8.23 18.67
C ARG A 125 -9.81 9.50 19.40
N LEU A 126 -8.93 10.30 18.79
CA LEU A 126 -8.46 11.55 19.37
C LEU A 126 -9.37 12.71 18.96
N LYS A 127 -9.37 13.79 19.75
CA LYS A 127 -10.19 14.98 19.47
C LYS A 127 -9.84 15.59 18.12
N GLU A 128 -8.55 15.65 17.80
CA GLU A 128 -8.04 16.16 16.53
C GLU A 128 -8.49 15.28 15.35
N GLU A 129 -8.57 13.96 15.55
CA GLU A 129 -9.05 13.03 14.52
C GLU A 129 -10.56 13.21 14.25
N VAL A 130 -11.34 13.50 15.29
CA VAL A 130 -12.77 13.83 15.15
C VAL A 130 -12.94 15.14 14.38
N GLU A 131 -12.15 16.17 14.68
CA GLU A 131 -12.16 17.43 13.93
C GLU A 131 -11.79 17.25 12.44
N LEU A 132 -10.82 16.37 12.13
CA LEU A 132 -10.47 16.02 10.75
C LEU A 132 -11.60 15.25 10.06
N ASN A 133 -12.39 14.47 10.80
CA ASN A 133 -13.51 13.71 10.29
C ASN A 133 -14.73 14.60 9.95
N GLU A 134 -14.77 15.83 10.44
CA GLU A 134 -15.79 16.82 10.07
C GLU A 134 -15.40 17.63 8.82
N ARG A 135 -14.12 17.63 8.44
CA ARG A 135 -13.61 18.40 7.30
C ARG A 135 -13.75 17.61 5.99
N PRO A 136 -14.15 18.26 4.88
CA PRO A 136 -14.26 17.60 3.58
C PRO A 136 -12.89 17.18 3.04
N SER A 137 -12.87 16.04 2.33
CA SER A 137 -11.69 15.52 1.64
C SER A 137 -11.25 16.43 0.48
N PRO A 138 -9.96 16.84 0.42
CA PRO A 138 -9.42 17.50 -0.77
C PRO A 138 -9.20 16.54 -1.95
N PHE A 139 -9.02 15.24 -1.70
CA PHE A 139 -8.74 14.24 -2.74
C PHE A 139 -10.01 13.77 -3.45
N ASN A 140 -11.03 13.44 -2.65
CA ASN A 140 -12.31 12.88 -3.07
C ASN A 140 -12.18 11.75 -4.11
N SER A 141 -11.09 10.98 -4.01
CA SER A 141 -10.77 9.91 -4.96
C SER A 141 -11.68 8.71 -4.74
N LYS A 142 -12.19 8.16 -5.83
CA LYS A 142 -13.11 7.02 -5.82
C LYS A 142 -12.41 5.67 -5.94
N HIS A 143 -11.09 5.65 -5.78
CA HIS A 143 -10.27 4.47 -6.02
C HIS A 143 -9.49 4.02 -4.78
N GLY A 144 -9.22 2.71 -4.71
CA GLY A 144 -8.38 2.09 -3.69
C GLY A 144 -8.78 2.43 -2.25
N TRP A 145 -7.77 2.69 -1.40
CA TRP A 145 -7.98 2.97 0.02
C TRP A 145 -8.75 4.27 0.28
N PHE A 146 -8.72 5.25 -0.64
CA PHE A 146 -9.52 6.47 -0.49
C PHE A 146 -11.03 6.17 -0.52
N ALA A 147 -11.47 5.26 -1.39
CA ALA A 147 -12.85 4.81 -1.43
C ALA A 147 -13.21 3.93 -0.22
N LEU A 148 -12.35 2.97 0.13
CA LEU A 148 -12.60 2.06 1.26
C LEU A 148 -12.70 2.79 2.60
N CYS A 149 -11.83 3.76 2.86
CA CYS A 149 -11.84 4.52 4.11
C CYS A 149 -13.08 5.43 4.25
N ALA A 150 -13.64 5.90 3.14
CA ALA A 150 -14.82 6.78 3.15
C ALA A 150 -16.15 6.01 3.33
N LEU A 151 -16.25 4.76 2.84
CA LEU A 151 -17.47 3.93 2.86
C LEU A 151 -18.05 3.66 4.27
N ARG A 152 -17.22 3.56 5.32
CA ARG A 152 -17.68 3.21 6.67
C ARG A 152 -17.97 4.41 7.57
N GLN A 153 -17.50 5.61 7.23
CA GLN A 153 -17.77 6.82 8.03
C GLN A 153 -19.23 7.28 7.90
N SER A 154 -19.87 7.02 6.76
CA SER A 154 -21.29 7.34 6.53
C SER A 154 -22.27 6.49 7.36
N THR A 155 -21.86 5.29 7.79
CA THR A 155 -22.74 4.38 8.55
C THR A 155 -22.98 4.82 10.00
N LYS A 156 -22.14 5.69 10.57
CA LYS A 156 -22.34 6.23 11.93
C LYS A 156 -23.32 7.40 11.99
N THR A 157 -23.47 8.17 10.91
CA THR A 157 -24.35 9.35 10.89
C THR A 157 -25.84 8.98 10.93
N LYS A 158 -26.21 7.73 10.59
CA LYS A 158 -27.60 7.26 10.62
C LYS A 158 -28.09 6.83 12.02
N PHE A 159 -27.25 6.84 13.07
CA PHE A 159 -27.64 6.36 14.41
C PHE A 159 -27.82 7.42 15.50
N SER A 160 -27.61 8.71 15.23
CA SER A 160 -27.77 9.78 16.24
C SER A 160 -29.00 10.67 16.08
N VAL A 161 -29.91 10.38 15.14
CA VAL A 161 -31.19 11.08 15.05
C VAL A 161 -32.28 10.06 14.79
N THR A 162 -32.99 9.64 15.84
CA THR A 162 -34.45 9.43 15.88
C THR A 162 -34.77 8.81 17.25
N GLN A 163 -35.00 9.66 18.24
CA GLN A 163 -35.84 9.28 19.37
C GLN A 163 -36.95 10.32 19.43
N GLU A 164 -37.97 10.16 18.59
CA GLU A 164 -39.28 10.77 18.79
C GLU A 164 -40.36 9.98 18.03
N ARG A 165 -41.53 9.95 18.65
CA ARG A 165 -42.60 8.96 18.51
C ARG A 165 -43.38 9.10 17.19
N GLY A 166 -43.88 7.97 16.69
CA GLY A 166 -45.31 7.87 16.37
C GLY A 166 -45.73 7.70 14.90
N SER A 167 -46.55 6.66 14.72
CA SER A 167 -47.54 6.41 13.67
C SER A 167 -47.12 5.61 12.44
N SER A 168 -47.94 4.59 12.18
CA SER A 168 -47.95 3.69 11.03
C SER A 168 -48.50 4.40 9.79
N LEU A 169 -48.03 4.01 8.60
CA LEU A 169 -48.88 3.65 7.45
C LEU A 169 -48.01 3.28 6.24
N VAL A 170 -48.48 2.25 5.54
CA VAL A 170 -47.91 1.62 4.34
C VAL A 170 -48.23 2.49 3.11
N ILE A 171 -47.31 2.57 2.12
CA ILE A 171 -47.52 2.30 0.67
C ILE A 171 -46.49 3.03 -0.24
N LYS A 172 -45.89 2.21 -1.12
CA LYS A 172 -45.33 2.41 -2.48
C LYS A 172 -43.91 2.95 -2.74
N ASP A 173 -43.12 2.03 -3.30
CA ASP A 173 -42.24 2.13 -4.47
C ASP A 173 -41.79 3.53 -4.90
N GLN A 174 -40.52 3.81 -4.61
CA GLN A 174 -39.67 4.67 -5.44
C GLN A 174 -38.37 3.91 -5.75
N THR A 175 -38.34 3.30 -6.93
CA THR A 175 -37.11 2.96 -7.64
C THR A 175 -36.47 4.25 -8.14
N GLY A 176 -35.40 4.70 -7.46
CA GLY A 176 -34.63 5.86 -7.89
C GLY A 176 -33.66 6.39 -6.85
N GLY A 177 -32.41 5.90 -6.88
CA GLY A 177 -31.24 6.69 -6.50
C GLY A 177 -30.98 6.93 -5.01
N ASN A 178 -30.76 5.89 -4.21
CA ASN A 178 -29.89 6.01 -3.04
C ASN A 178 -28.50 5.49 -3.42
N ALA A 179 -27.73 6.32 -4.14
CA ALA A 179 -26.28 6.25 -4.03
C ALA A 179 -25.95 6.71 -2.60
N ASP A 180 -25.86 5.75 -1.66
CA ASP A 180 -25.52 6.01 -0.27
C ASP A 180 -24.36 7.02 -0.20
N LEU A 181 -24.56 8.13 0.51
CA LEU A 181 -23.58 9.21 0.64
C LEU A 181 -22.27 8.65 1.20
N ILE A 182 -21.29 8.41 0.33
CA ILE A 182 -19.92 8.15 0.73
C ILE A 182 -19.36 9.49 1.22
N ASN A 183 -19.17 9.61 2.53
CA ASN A 183 -18.61 10.83 3.13
C ASN A 183 -17.09 10.74 3.09
N HIS A 184 -16.47 11.35 2.07
CA HIS A 184 -15.03 11.53 2.02
C HIS A 184 -14.62 12.68 2.95
N THR A 185 -13.81 12.38 3.96
CA THR A 185 -13.33 13.34 4.96
C THR A 185 -11.80 13.45 4.92
N LEU A 186 -11.28 14.53 5.50
CA LEU A 186 -9.83 14.67 5.65
C LEU A 186 -9.23 13.55 6.55
N PHE A 187 -10.02 13.02 7.48
CA PHE A 187 -9.63 11.85 8.27
C PHE A 187 -9.57 10.56 7.43
N SER A 188 -10.56 10.28 6.57
CA SER A 188 -10.48 9.12 5.66
C SER A 188 -9.26 9.19 4.74
N ASP A 189 -8.94 10.38 4.24
CA ASP A 189 -7.75 10.59 3.41
C ASP A 189 -6.47 10.32 4.20
N THR A 190 -6.40 10.81 5.44
CA THR A 190 -5.25 10.59 6.32
C THR A 190 -4.99 9.10 6.54
N VAL A 191 -6.05 8.31 6.77
CA VAL A 191 -5.94 6.86 6.92
C VAL A 191 -5.51 6.20 5.61
N ALA A 192 -6.10 6.58 4.47
CA ALA A 192 -5.72 6.04 3.17
C ALA A 192 -4.25 6.33 2.81
N ILE A 193 -3.79 7.56 3.05
CA ILE A 193 -2.39 7.97 2.86
C ILE A 193 -1.47 7.12 3.75
N GLN A 194 -1.87 6.87 5.00
CA GLN A 194 -1.11 6.03 5.92
C GLN A 194 -0.98 4.59 5.39
N MET A 195 -2.05 4.03 4.83
CA MET A 195 -2.01 2.71 4.18
C MET A 195 -1.03 2.66 3.01
N TYR A 196 -1.00 3.69 2.16
CA TYR A 196 -0.04 3.77 1.06
C TYR A 196 1.40 3.97 1.54
N ARG A 197 1.65 4.69 2.64
CA ARG A 197 2.98 4.80 3.24
C ARG A 197 3.50 3.45 3.73
N ILE A 198 2.64 2.68 4.41
CA ILE A 198 2.94 1.31 4.82
C ILE A 198 3.27 0.44 3.59
N ALA A 199 2.42 0.46 2.56
CA ALA A 199 2.65 -0.30 1.33
C ALA A 199 3.97 0.07 0.65
N PHE A 200 4.30 1.36 0.56
CA PHE A 200 5.58 1.84 0.01
C PHE A 200 6.77 1.30 0.79
N LEU A 201 6.73 1.32 2.13
CA LEU A 201 7.84 0.85 2.95
C LEU A 201 8.01 -0.67 2.87
N LEU A 202 6.91 -1.42 2.81
CA LEU A 202 6.93 -2.86 2.57
C LEU A 202 7.57 -3.19 1.22
N LEU A 203 7.12 -2.55 0.15
CA LEU A 203 7.73 -2.70 -1.18
C LEU A 203 9.20 -2.30 -1.16
N LYS A 204 9.57 -1.21 -0.47
CA LYS A 204 10.96 -0.76 -0.34
C LYS A 204 11.83 -1.82 0.33
N PHE A 205 11.36 -2.40 1.44
CA PHE A 205 12.07 -3.49 2.12
C PHE A 205 12.25 -4.70 1.20
N LEU A 206 11.17 -5.17 0.58
CA LEU A 206 11.21 -6.33 -0.32
C LEU A 206 12.11 -6.09 -1.53
N CYS A 207 12.10 -4.88 -2.11
CA CYS A 207 13.02 -4.51 -3.19
C CYS A 207 14.48 -4.53 -2.73
N MET A 208 14.81 -4.18 -1.49
CA MET A 208 16.18 -4.28 -0.99
C MET A 208 16.62 -5.74 -0.91
N GLN A 209 15.75 -6.65 -0.45
CA GLN A 209 16.01 -8.09 -0.43
C GLN A 209 16.20 -8.65 -1.84
N ALA A 210 15.29 -8.32 -2.76
CA ALA A 210 15.36 -8.74 -4.16
C ALA A 210 16.63 -8.23 -4.85
N LYS A 211 16.99 -6.95 -4.66
CA LYS A 211 18.23 -6.37 -5.21
C LYS A 211 19.49 -7.07 -4.71
N ALA A 212 19.54 -7.38 -3.42
CA ALA A 212 20.66 -8.12 -2.85
C ALA A 212 20.77 -9.52 -3.44
N ALA A 213 19.64 -10.19 -3.69
CA ALA A 213 19.61 -11.50 -4.32
C ALA A 213 19.99 -11.47 -5.81
N VAL A 214 19.47 -10.50 -6.56
CA VAL A 214 19.83 -10.28 -7.98
C VAL A 214 21.33 -10.01 -8.11
N LYS A 215 21.89 -9.13 -7.29
CA LYS A 215 23.32 -8.83 -7.29
C LYS A 215 24.18 -10.08 -7.03
N ARG A 216 23.77 -10.92 -6.06
CA ARG A 216 24.46 -12.19 -5.80
C ARG A 216 24.34 -13.16 -6.99
N ALA A 217 23.18 -13.22 -7.63
CA ALA A 217 23.00 -14.07 -8.81
C ALA A 217 23.83 -13.59 -10.01
N GLU A 218 23.99 -12.28 -10.19
CA GLU A 218 24.90 -11.69 -11.18
C GLU A 218 26.37 -12.02 -10.87
N GLU A 219 26.79 -11.91 -9.61
CA GLU A 219 28.15 -12.24 -9.16
C GLU A 219 28.49 -13.74 -9.30
N LEU A 220 27.49 -14.62 -9.13
CA LEU A 220 27.65 -16.07 -9.24
C LEU A 220 27.29 -16.63 -10.62
N GLU A 221 26.85 -15.78 -11.55
CA GLU A 221 26.32 -16.13 -12.88
C GLU A 221 25.19 -17.19 -12.87
N PHE A 222 24.54 -17.39 -11.72
CA PHE A 222 23.50 -18.39 -11.51
C PHE A 222 22.55 -17.97 -10.38
N ILE A 223 21.26 -18.29 -10.54
CA ILE A 223 20.23 -18.03 -9.53
C ILE A 223 20.13 -19.23 -8.60
N ASP A 224 20.66 -19.08 -7.38
CA ASP A 224 20.43 -20.05 -6.31
C ASP A 224 19.00 -19.93 -5.75
N LEU A 225 18.08 -20.69 -6.34
CA LEU A 225 16.67 -20.72 -5.95
C LEU A 225 16.46 -21.14 -4.49
N ALA A 226 17.39 -21.90 -3.88
CA ALA A 226 17.27 -22.31 -2.47
C ALA A 226 17.57 -21.16 -1.50
N HIS A 227 18.33 -20.15 -1.94
CA HIS A 227 18.69 -18.97 -1.14
C HIS A 227 18.11 -17.68 -1.72
N PHE A 228 17.23 -17.78 -2.72
CA PHE A 228 16.51 -16.64 -3.26
C PHE A 228 15.37 -16.25 -2.31
N PRO A 229 15.19 -14.94 -2.00
CA PRO A 229 14.16 -14.52 -1.08
C PRO A 229 12.78 -14.79 -1.64
N GLU A 230 11.86 -15.18 -0.76
CA GLU A 230 10.43 -15.27 -1.09
C GLU A 230 9.92 -13.91 -1.59
N LEU A 231 9.31 -13.89 -2.78
CA LEU A 231 8.76 -12.68 -3.37
C LEU A 231 7.22 -12.68 -3.29
N PRO A 232 6.57 -11.50 -3.26
CA PRO A 232 5.12 -11.43 -3.33
C PRO A 232 4.58 -12.10 -4.60
N MET A 233 3.44 -12.78 -4.47
CA MET A 233 2.71 -13.27 -5.63
C MET A 233 2.33 -12.11 -6.57
N PRO A 234 2.38 -12.29 -7.91
CA PRO A 234 2.06 -11.25 -8.88
C PRO A 234 0.73 -10.53 -8.63
N GLU A 235 -0.31 -11.26 -8.21
CA GLU A 235 -1.64 -10.71 -7.96
C GLU A 235 -1.64 -9.65 -6.83
N ILE A 236 -0.76 -9.81 -5.83
CA ILE A 236 -0.58 -8.80 -4.78
C ILE A 236 -0.01 -7.51 -5.38
N LEU A 237 0.97 -7.65 -6.27
CA LEU A 237 1.63 -6.52 -6.94
C LEU A 237 0.67 -5.82 -7.89
N HIS A 238 -0.07 -6.58 -8.71
CA HIS A 238 -1.08 -6.05 -9.64
C HIS A 238 -2.14 -5.24 -8.91
N GLY A 239 -2.64 -5.73 -7.77
CA GLY A 239 -3.62 -4.99 -6.96
C GLY A 239 -3.11 -3.63 -6.46
N LEU A 240 -1.80 -3.44 -6.27
CA LEU A 240 -1.22 -2.13 -5.93
C LEU A 240 -0.96 -1.27 -7.17
N GLN A 241 -0.52 -1.88 -8.27
CA GLN A 241 -0.30 -1.21 -9.54
C GLN A 241 -1.60 -0.57 -10.04
N ASP A 242 -2.69 -1.32 -10.04
CA ASP A 242 -4.00 -0.87 -10.53
C ASP A 242 -4.56 0.27 -9.65
N GLN A 243 -4.41 0.20 -8.32
CA GLN A 243 -4.76 1.31 -7.41
C GLN A 243 -3.97 2.57 -7.72
N ALA A 244 -2.65 2.44 -7.82
CA ALA A 244 -1.77 3.57 -8.06
C ALA A 244 -2.12 4.24 -9.39
N ILE A 245 -2.28 3.46 -10.46
CA ILE A 245 -2.63 3.98 -11.78
C ILE A 245 -3.98 4.70 -11.75
N ALA A 246 -5.01 4.10 -11.17
CA ALA A 246 -6.34 4.71 -11.11
C ALA A 246 -6.33 6.05 -10.35
N ILE A 247 -5.72 6.08 -9.16
CA ILE A 247 -5.67 7.29 -8.33
C ILE A 247 -4.80 8.38 -8.98
N ILE A 248 -3.62 8.04 -9.49
CA ILE A 248 -2.74 9.01 -10.16
C ILE A 248 -3.46 9.62 -11.36
N THR A 249 -4.10 8.79 -12.18
CA THR A 249 -4.84 9.24 -13.36
C THR A 249 -5.97 10.20 -12.98
N GLU A 250 -6.77 9.85 -11.96
CA GLU A 250 -7.84 10.70 -11.44
C GLU A 250 -7.31 12.05 -10.92
N VAL A 251 -6.30 12.03 -10.04
CA VAL A 251 -5.74 13.24 -9.41
C VAL A 251 -5.07 14.15 -10.44
N CYS A 252 -4.27 13.60 -11.36
CA CYS A 252 -3.63 14.38 -12.42
C CYS A 252 -4.65 14.98 -13.39
N ASN A 253 -5.72 14.24 -13.73
CA ASN A 253 -6.77 14.73 -14.64
C ASN A 253 -7.63 15.83 -14.02
N SER A 254 -7.99 15.71 -12.74
CA SER A 254 -8.73 16.76 -12.03
C SER A 254 -7.93 18.06 -11.87
N ASN A 255 -6.61 17.99 -12.02
CA ASN A 255 -5.71 19.13 -11.83
C ASN A 255 -5.01 19.59 -13.13
N ARG A 256 -5.49 19.24 -14.32
CA ARG A 256 -4.82 19.63 -15.59
C ARG A 256 -4.66 21.13 -15.79
N GLN A 257 -5.66 21.91 -15.37
CA GLN A 257 -5.74 23.35 -15.65
C GLN A 257 -5.31 24.23 -14.47
N LYS A 258 -4.95 23.63 -13.34
CA LYS A 258 -4.64 24.37 -12.10
C LYS A 258 -3.35 23.82 -11.49
N PRO A 259 -2.55 24.67 -10.80
CA PRO A 259 -1.43 24.16 -10.02
C PRO A 259 -1.93 23.15 -9.00
N MET A 260 -1.43 21.91 -9.09
CA MET A 260 -1.77 20.84 -8.16
C MET A 260 -1.29 21.21 -6.76
N GLN A 261 -2.11 21.00 -5.74
CA GLN A 261 -1.74 21.27 -4.35
C GLN A 261 -0.56 20.41 -3.89
N PRO A 262 0.33 20.90 -3.00
CA PRO A 262 1.51 20.17 -2.55
C PRO A 262 1.20 18.78 -1.97
N GLU A 263 0.10 18.65 -1.23
CA GLU A 263 -0.35 17.39 -0.64
C GLU A 263 -0.69 16.38 -1.74
N MET A 264 -1.44 16.82 -2.76
CA MET A 264 -1.80 15.97 -3.91
C MET A 264 -0.57 15.50 -4.67
N GLN A 265 0.38 16.40 -4.88
CA GLN A 265 1.64 16.04 -5.52
C GLN A 265 2.42 15.01 -4.70
N GLY A 266 2.49 15.19 -3.37
CA GLY A 266 3.15 14.25 -2.46
C GLY A 266 2.57 12.84 -2.58
N ILE A 267 1.25 12.72 -2.72
CA ILE A 267 0.58 11.42 -2.92
C ILE A 267 0.82 10.85 -4.30
N CYS A 268 0.78 11.66 -5.36
CA CYS A 268 1.18 11.19 -6.69
C CYS A 268 2.62 10.66 -6.70
N PHE A 269 3.55 11.34 -6.04
CA PHE A 269 4.93 10.84 -5.88
C PHE A 269 5.00 9.51 -5.12
N LEU A 270 4.27 9.41 -4.01
CA LEU A 270 4.20 8.18 -3.22
C LEU A 270 3.66 7.01 -4.06
N LEU A 271 2.56 7.23 -4.78
CA LEU A 271 1.92 6.20 -5.61
C LEU A 271 2.78 5.84 -6.84
N LEU A 272 3.46 6.79 -7.47
CA LEU A 272 4.42 6.52 -8.54
C LEU A 272 5.57 5.64 -8.04
N GLN A 273 6.06 5.89 -6.82
CA GLN A 273 7.08 5.06 -6.19
C GLN A 273 6.57 3.65 -5.83
N ILE A 274 5.31 3.51 -5.41
CA ILE A 274 4.66 2.22 -5.19
C ILE A 274 4.57 1.45 -6.52
N LEU A 275 4.09 2.11 -7.57
CA LEU A 275 3.98 1.54 -8.91
C LEU A 275 5.34 1.05 -9.42
N GLU A 276 6.37 1.90 -9.36
CA GLU A 276 7.74 1.53 -9.77
C GLU A 276 8.28 0.31 -9.00
N LYS A 277 8.15 0.29 -7.67
CA LYS A 277 8.67 -0.82 -6.85
C LYS A 277 7.88 -2.11 -7.03
N SER A 278 6.57 -2.01 -7.21
CA SER A 278 5.74 -3.19 -7.50
C SER A 278 6.08 -3.80 -8.86
N LEU A 279 6.31 -2.99 -9.90
CA LEU A 279 6.80 -3.47 -11.20
C LEU A 279 8.20 -4.07 -11.12
N TYR A 280 9.07 -3.51 -10.26
CA TYR A 280 10.39 -4.08 -10.02
C TYR A 280 10.32 -5.47 -9.42
N LEU A 281 9.49 -5.67 -8.40
CA LEU A 281 9.29 -6.99 -7.81
C LEU A 281 8.67 -7.96 -8.80
N GLU A 282 7.73 -7.52 -9.64
CA GLU A 282 7.16 -8.37 -10.69
C GLU A 282 8.22 -8.78 -11.72
N LEU A 283 9.10 -7.87 -12.11
CA LEU A 283 10.25 -8.18 -12.94
C LEU A 283 11.18 -9.21 -12.28
N CYS A 284 11.47 -9.06 -10.99
CA CYS A 284 12.26 -10.04 -10.26
C CYS A 284 11.58 -11.41 -10.21
N VAL A 285 10.26 -11.48 -9.98
CA VAL A 285 9.50 -12.75 -10.01
C VAL A 285 9.56 -13.38 -11.41
N SER A 286 9.32 -12.59 -12.46
CA SER A 286 9.35 -13.04 -13.85
C SER A 286 10.72 -13.63 -14.23
N GLN A 287 11.80 -12.92 -13.89
CA GLN A 287 13.16 -13.34 -14.20
C GLN A 287 13.62 -14.56 -13.37
N SER A 288 13.35 -14.56 -12.06
CA SER A 288 13.80 -15.64 -11.17
C SER A 288 13.03 -16.94 -11.36
N CYS A 289 11.72 -16.87 -11.63
CA CYS A 289 10.88 -18.04 -11.81
C CYS A 289 10.71 -18.44 -13.29
N GLY A 290 11.20 -17.64 -14.24
CA GLY A 290 10.99 -17.87 -15.68
C GLY A 290 9.53 -17.74 -16.12
N ILE A 291 8.70 -17.07 -15.32
CA ILE A 291 7.26 -16.92 -15.56
C ILE A 291 7.02 -15.65 -16.37
N ARG A 292 6.46 -15.79 -17.58
CA ARG A 292 6.02 -14.63 -18.35
C ARG A 292 4.69 -14.09 -17.81
N PRO A 293 4.48 -12.77 -17.80
CA PRO A 293 3.18 -12.20 -17.47
C PRO A 293 2.07 -12.73 -18.39
N VAL A 294 0.91 -12.99 -17.81
CA VAL A 294 -0.27 -13.50 -18.53
C VAL A 294 -0.78 -12.44 -19.51
N LEU A 295 -1.11 -12.85 -20.75
CA LEU A 295 -1.48 -11.92 -21.83
C LEU A 295 -2.60 -10.94 -21.43
N GLY A 296 -3.67 -11.44 -20.78
CA GLY A 296 -4.78 -10.59 -20.32
C GLY A 296 -4.34 -9.51 -19.33
N ARG A 297 -3.40 -9.82 -18.42
CA ARG A 297 -2.81 -8.84 -17.51
C ARG A 297 -2.05 -7.74 -18.28
N VAL A 298 -1.27 -8.13 -19.29
CA VAL A 298 -0.51 -7.18 -20.12
C VAL A 298 -1.45 -6.23 -20.86
N GLU A 299 -2.55 -6.74 -21.40
CA GLU A 299 -3.55 -5.92 -22.10
C GLU A 299 -4.22 -4.90 -21.17
N ASP A 300 -4.65 -5.33 -19.98
CA ASP A 300 -5.31 -4.46 -19.02
C ASP A 300 -4.34 -3.40 -18.47
N PHE A 301 -3.12 -3.81 -18.08
CA PHE A 301 -2.08 -2.86 -17.68
C PHE A 301 -1.74 -1.86 -18.79
N SER A 302 -1.64 -2.33 -20.04
CA SER A 302 -1.35 -1.49 -21.20
C SER A 302 -2.41 -0.41 -21.42
N LYS A 303 -3.70 -0.77 -21.29
CA LYS A 303 -4.80 0.21 -21.39
C LYS A 303 -4.68 1.28 -20.31
N GLU A 304 -4.44 0.88 -19.07
CA GLU A 304 -4.40 1.79 -17.92
C GLU A 304 -3.16 2.69 -17.92
N ILE A 305 -1.97 2.14 -18.16
CA ILE A 305 -0.71 2.91 -18.18
C ILE A 305 -0.71 3.93 -19.33
N LYS A 306 -1.36 3.62 -20.47
CA LYS A 306 -1.55 4.53 -21.61
C LYS A 306 -2.42 5.74 -21.27
N LEU A 307 -3.34 5.60 -20.31
CA LEU A 307 -4.15 6.72 -19.83
C LEU A 307 -3.38 7.55 -18.79
N MET A 308 -2.63 6.89 -17.91
CA MET A 308 -1.91 7.54 -16.82
C MET A 308 -0.73 8.39 -17.33
N VAL A 309 0.09 7.84 -18.22
CA VAL A 309 1.34 8.49 -18.64
C VAL A 309 1.11 9.90 -19.21
N PRO A 310 0.19 10.12 -20.17
CA PRO A 310 -0.10 11.47 -20.67
C PRO A 310 -0.68 12.41 -19.61
N ALA A 311 -1.43 11.87 -18.63
CA ALA A 311 -1.97 12.68 -17.53
C ALA A 311 -0.85 13.19 -16.61
N VAL A 312 0.15 12.35 -16.32
CA VAL A 312 1.29 12.70 -15.46
C VAL A 312 2.28 13.60 -16.19
N GLU A 313 2.48 13.42 -17.50
CA GLU A 313 3.42 14.22 -18.30
C GLU A 313 3.10 15.72 -18.35
N GLN A 314 1.83 16.08 -18.18
CA GLN A 314 1.39 17.46 -18.09
C GLN A 314 1.95 18.18 -16.84
N HIS A 315 2.40 17.42 -15.84
CA HIS A 315 2.93 17.93 -14.59
C HIS A 315 4.45 17.76 -14.55
N SER A 316 5.18 18.85 -14.81
CA SER A 316 6.65 18.87 -14.95
C SER A 316 7.42 18.28 -13.76
N ARG A 317 6.84 18.30 -12.56
CA ARG A 317 7.43 17.77 -11.33
C ARG A 317 7.63 16.24 -11.35
N PHE A 318 6.85 15.49 -12.14
CA PHE A 318 6.92 14.03 -12.17
C PHE A 318 7.80 13.45 -13.28
N LYS A 319 8.49 14.31 -14.06
CA LYS A 319 9.28 13.87 -15.24
C LYS A 319 10.32 12.80 -14.93
N GLU A 320 11.03 12.92 -13.80
CA GLU A 320 12.04 11.95 -13.40
C GLU A 320 11.43 10.61 -12.98
N SER A 321 10.36 10.64 -12.17
CA SER A 321 9.62 9.45 -11.77
C SER A 321 9.04 8.71 -12.99
N LEU A 322 8.50 9.45 -13.96
CA LEU A 322 8.02 8.87 -15.21
C LEU A 322 9.15 8.24 -16.04
N ARG A 323 10.33 8.86 -16.09
CA ARG A 323 11.48 8.28 -16.80
C ARG A 323 11.88 6.93 -16.20
N SER A 324 12.01 6.86 -14.88
CA SER A 324 12.33 5.60 -14.18
C SER A 324 11.26 4.54 -14.42
N LEU A 325 9.98 4.95 -14.33
CA LEU A 325 8.86 4.05 -14.58
C LEU A 325 8.84 3.50 -16.01
N ARG A 326 9.14 4.33 -17.02
CA ARG A 326 9.21 3.87 -18.41
C ARG A 326 10.31 2.82 -18.61
N GLN A 327 11.46 3.00 -17.96
CA GLN A 327 12.57 2.03 -18.04
C GLN A 327 12.16 0.66 -17.50
N ILE A 328 11.44 0.62 -16.38
CA ILE A 328 11.03 -0.66 -15.79
C ILE A 328 9.90 -1.33 -16.55
N VAL A 329 8.96 -0.55 -17.08
CA VAL A 329 7.89 -1.06 -17.95
C VAL A 329 8.47 -1.66 -19.22
N GLU A 330 9.48 -1.04 -19.84
CA GLU A 330 10.12 -1.60 -21.04
C GLU A 330 10.87 -2.90 -20.77
N GLN A 331 11.45 -3.06 -19.57
CA GLN A 331 12.11 -4.31 -19.17
C GLN A 331 11.10 -5.44 -18.91
N LEU A 332 9.95 -5.13 -18.31
CA LEU A 332 8.93 -6.11 -17.95
C LEU A 332 8.00 -6.46 -19.13
N TYR A 333 7.63 -5.46 -19.93
CA TYR A 333 6.72 -5.54 -21.07
C TYR A 333 7.34 -4.85 -22.31
N PRO A 334 8.30 -5.51 -22.99
CA PRO A 334 9.00 -4.92 -24.13
C PRO A 334 8.03 -4.44 -25.23
N GLY A 335 8.25 -3.24 -25.76
CA GLY A 335 7.43 -2.66 -26.83
C GLY A 335 6.08 -2.08 -26.40
N LEU A 336 5.68 -2.21 -25.13
CA LEU A 336 4.39 -1.69 -24.64
C LEU A 336 4.30 -0.17 -24.83
N LEU A 337 5.36 0.57 -24.51
CA LEU A 337 5.40 2.03 -24.58
C LEU A 337 5.77 2.57 -25.97
N GLN A 338 6.34 1.75 -26.85
CA GLN A 338 6.65 2.14 -28.24
C GLN A 338 5.37 2.31 -29.07
N THR A 339 4.29 1.62 -28.70
CA THR A 339 2.95 1.87 -29.28
C THR A 339 2.29 3.17 -28.81
N CYS A 340 2.88 3.91 -27.86
CA CYS A 340 2.37 5.20 -27.39
C CYS A 340 2.83 6.40 -28.23
N SER A 341 3.87 6.25 -29.05
CA SER A 341 4.43 7.33 -29.89
C SER A 341 3.87 7.37 -31.32
N LEU A 342 2.81 6.62 -31.61
CA LEU A 342 2.23 6.45 -32.96
C LEU A 342 0.77 6.93 -33.08
N ILE A 343 0.32 7.88 -32.26
CA ILE A 343 -0.96 8.58 -32.47
C ILE A 343 -0.75 10.08 -32.32
#